data_AF-A0ABD7D735-F1
#
_entry.id   AF-A0ABD7D735-F1
#
_cell.length_a   1.000
_cell.length_b   1.000
_cell.length_c   1.000
_cell.angle_alpha   90.00
_cell.angle_beta   90.00
_cell.angle_gamma   90.00
#
_symmetry.space_group_name_H-M   'P 1'
#
loop_
_entity.id
_entity.type
_entity.pdbx_description
1 polymer ?
#
loop_
_entity_poly.entity_id
_entity_poly.type
_entity_poly.pdbx_seq_one_letter_code
_entity_poly.pdbx_strand_id
1 'polypeptide(L)'
;MRVERHQVSGAAVSAAREDFAHRIGGQVRSMSKGGRMSTYAWQAIADEFLDYLGALSVETPDLDTAEARAVLKDASEAAAGAVAYAAYHPHCGFQVFLDYVNFGMSYDRGEDAPEESVTAGEWTDALCLAVLRDRASWHGEAFRFARDKFVEQTRGTPVGELATGLMAVVLDDTGDEEDYPPSAAAKLAAVDAALDRVRARAEQTGEPLPARPGGAALHALRALAAEDRDAFDTALADLLTRHAALHSASATPGSLLPLVPLALAALAYRTLGWSPAVRTDYLPHALVTGFETRGPRVAGLGRDRRPDAVAALAAGPLTVERPAFSWTVHLKAEALYEEHVTELLAAGGEEPHALWRLGRAMGDQERLFKWRSGVSGTVTDEQLRNVRLASQMGAALFRVARAEPGAEVEVVIDGRPLRYRAQRGEKTGPGPWHTATAFALITGSREDLAPLVLTGPTYTAPDGSAFSAYREALHAYLTGTDCEAAAEQALRQAEKARDWGWAMPPAVLLSQLVEGDEESFNLALADALEAHRAHYQVADRADDPDAAVDLDALALACHARRRGWEIRVDSAYLPKGLLQAAEPF
;
A
#
# COMPACT_ATOMS: atom_id res chain seq x y z
N MET A 1 33.41 -6.19 -9.79
CA MET A 1 33.78 -4.89 -10.40
C MET A 1 33.04 -3.78 -9.66
N ARG A 2 33.58 -2.55 -9.53
CA ARG A 2 32.91 -1.43 -8.84
C ARG A 2 32.63 -0.30 -9.85
N VAL A 3 31.40 0.22 -9.86
CA VAL A 3 31.00 1.39 -10.66
C VAL A 3 30.56 2.47 -9.68
N GLU A 4 31.19 3.65 -9.74
CA GLU A 4 30.80 4.78 -8.90
C GLU A 4 29.54 5.45 -9.45
N ARG A 5 28.61 5.78 -8.56
CA ARG A 5 27.43 6.57 -8.88
C ARG A 5 27.80 8.03 -9.03
N HIS A 6 27.36 8.65 -10.12
CA HIS A 6 27.50 10.09 -10.37
C HIS A 6 26.86 10.90 -9.23
N GLN A 7 27.33 12.13 -9.02
CA GLN A 7 26.86 12.98 -7.94
C GLN A 7 25.81 13.97 -8.46
N VAL A 8 24.75 14.16 -7.68
CA VAL A 8 23.71 15.18 -7.90
C VAL A 8 23.90 16.29 -6.86
N SER A 9 23.66 17.54 -7.25
CA SER A 9 23.84 18.67 -6.33
C SER A 9 22.94 18.56 -5.10
N GLY A 10 23.45 18.93 -3.92
CA GLY A 10 22.65 18.93 -2.69
C GLY A 10 21.39 19.82 -2.78
N ALA A 11 21.44 20.90 -3.56
CA ALA A 11 20.28 21.74 -3.82
C ALA A 11 19.17 21.00 -4.59
N ALA A 12 19.53 20.20 -5.60
CA ALA A 12 18.57 19.38 -6.35
C ALA A 12 17.97 18.26 -5.48
N VAL A 13 18.79 17.61 -4.65
CA VAL A 13 18.31 16.60 -3.68
C VAL A 13 17.34 17.23 -2.68
N SER A 14 17.65 18.40 -2.13
CA SER A 14 16.75 19.11 -1.21
C SER A 14 15.46 19.52 -1.92
N ALA A 15 15.53 20.08 -3.13
CA ALA A 15 14.36 20.54 -3.87
C ALA A 15 13.38 19.40 -4.22
N ALA A 16 13.90 18.20 -4.54
CA ALA A 16 13.06 17.04 -4.82
C ALA A 16 12.31 16.54 -3.57
N ARG A 17 12.89 16.71 -2.37
CA ARG A 17 12.34 16.20 -1.11
C ARG A 17 11.46 17.19 -0.35
N GLU A 18 11.76 18.47 -0.47
CA GLU A 18 11.08 19.52 0.29
C GLU A 18 9.57 19.49 0.01
N ASP A 19 8.79 19.26 1.08
CA ASP A 19 7.32 19.24 1.07
C ASP A 19 6.71 18.37 -0.06
N PHE A 20 7.38 17.26 -0.39
CA PHE A 20 7.05 16.47 -1.57
C PHE A 20 5.59 16.02 -1.60
N ALA A 21 5.06 15.48 -0.50
CA ALA A 21 3.68 14.98 -0.42
C ALA A 21 2.63 16.07 -0.72
N HIS A 22 2.80 17.27 -0.16
CA HIS A 22 1.90 18.39 -0.44
C HIS A 22 2.05 18.88 -1.88
N ARG A 23 3.30 18.98 -2.37
CA ARG A 23 3.64 19.44 -3.72
C ARG A 23 3.04 18.54 -4.79
N ILE A 24 3.29 17.23 -4.73
CA ILE A 24 2.79 16.27 -5.73
C ILE A 24 1.26 16.15 -5.65
N GLY A 25 0.67 16.15 -4.45
CA GLY A 25 -0.79 16.18 -4.30
C GLY A 25 -1.43 17.45 -4.87
N GLY A 26 -0.79 18.61 -4.68
CA GLY A 26 -1.21 19.87 -5.27
C GLY A 26 -1.14 19.88 -6.80
N GLN A 27 -0.04 19.35 -7.36
CA GLN A 27 0.18 19.22 -8.80
C GLN A 27 -0.87 18.33 -9.46
N VAL A 28 -1.10 17.12 -8.93
CA VAL A 28 -2.09 16.16 -9.44
C VAL A 28 -3.50 16.79 -9.45
N ARG A 29 -3.92 17.40 -8.33
CA ARG A 29 -5.23 18.08 -8.23
C ARG A 29 -5.34 19.31 -9.13
N SER A 30 -4.23 19.99 -9.42
CA SER A 30 -4.21 21.13 -10.33
C SER A 30 -4.37 20.67 -11.78
N MET A 31 -3.61 19.64 -12.17
CA MET A 31 -3.70 19.05 -13.51
C MET A 31 -5.10 18.50 -13.78
N SER A 32 -5.71 17.81 -12.80
CA SER A 32 -7.06 17.25 -12.95
C SER A 32 -8.17 18.30 -13.07
N LYS A 33 -7.97 19.53 -12.56
CA LYS A 33 -8.90 20.65 -12.75
C LYS A 33 -8.80 21.28 -14.14
N GLY A 34 -7.67 21.10 -14.82
CA GLY A 34 -7.44 21.59 -16.18
C GLY A 34 -8.16 20.78 -17.27
N GLY A 35 -8.79 19.66 -16.91
CA GLY A 35 -9.44 18.73 -17.83
C GLY A 35 -8.94 17.30 -17.62
N ARG A 36 -8.98 16.50 -18.68
CA ARG A 36 -8.37 15.16 -18.66
C ARG A 36 -6.86 15.26 -18.52
N MET A 37 -6.27 14.37 -17.73
CA MET A 37 -4.82 14.21 -17.69
C MET A 37 -4.39 13.37 -18.90
N SER A 38 -3.58 13.98 -19.77
CA SER A 38 -3.02 13.37 -20.98
C SER A 38 -1.85 12.43 -20.65
N THR A 39 -1.28 11.77 -21.68
CA THR A 39 -0.03 10.98 -21.55
C THR A 39 1.09 11.79 -20.89
N TYR A 40 1.30 13.03 -21.36
CA TYR A 40 2.29 13.96 -20.81
C TYR A 40 2.06 14.26 -19.32
N ALA A 41 0.81 14.48 -18.90
CA ALA A 41 0.53 14.79 -17.51
C ALA A 41 0.90 13.62 -16.58
N TRP A 42 0.59 12.39 -16.99
CA TRP A 42 0.95 11.18 -16.26
C TRP A 42 2.46 10.92 -16.25
N GLN A 43 3.15 11.16 -17.36
CA GLN A 43 4.61 11.07 -17.42
C GLN A 43 5.28 12.08 -16.49
N ALA A 44 4.84 13.33 -16.50
CA ALA A 44 5.36 14.36 -15.61
C ALA A 44 5.18 13.99 -14.12
N ILE A 45 4.09 13.30 -13.77
CA ILE A 45 3.89 12.81 -12.40
C ILE A 45 4.83 11.65 -12.08
N ALA A 46 5.02 10.71 -13.01
CA ALA A 46 5.97 9.62 -12.84
C ALA A 46 7.40 10.15 -12.62
N ASP A 47 7.81 11.15 -13.42
CA ASP A 47 9.12 11.80 -13.31
C ASP A 47 9.33 12.48 -11.95
N GLU A 48 8.30 13.14 -11.41
CA GLU A 48 8.35 13.74 -10.07
C GLU A 48 8.55 12.69 -8.96
N PHE A 49 7.86 11.55 -9.05
CA PHE A 49 8.11 10.44 -8.12
C PHE A 49 9.50 9.83 -8.30
N LEU A 50 10.01 9.72 -9.53
CA LEU A 50 11.36 9.22 -9.80
C LEU A 50 12.44 10.16 -9.25
N ASP A 51 12.28 11.47 -9.42
CA ASP A 51 13.18 12.45 -8.83
C ASP A 51 13.17 12.36 -7.30
N TYR A 52 11.99 12.22 -6.68
CA TYR A 52 11.93 12.02 -5.24
C TYR A 52 12.57 10.70 -4.79
N LEU A 53 12.31 9.58 -5.48
CA LEU A 53 12.92 8.28 -5.18
C LEU A 53 14.45 8.33 -5.34
N GLY A 54 14.93 8.99 -6.37
CA GLY A 54 16.34 9.24 -6.61
C GLY A 54 16.97 10.05 -5.48
N ALA A 55 16.28 11.07 -4.99
CA ALA A 55 16.74 11.87 -3.85
C ALA A 55 16.77 11.07 -2.53
N LEU A 56 15.78 10.20 -2.28
CA LEU A 56 15.79 9.27 -1.13
C LEU A 56 17.01 8.34 -1.16
N SER A 57 17.43 7.91 -2.36
CA SER A 57 18.57 7.01 -2.54
C SER A 57 19.91 7.63 -2.17
N VAL A 58 19.99 8.96 -1.99
CA VAL A 58 21.22 9.64 -1.55
C VAL A 58 21.48 9.38 -0.07
N GLU A 59 20.44 9.40 0.77
CA GLU A 59 20.56 9.12 2.21
C GLU A 59 20.43 7.64 2.52
N THR A 60 19.56 6.93 1.80
CA THR A 60 19.34 5.48 1.97
C THR A 60 19.59 4.77 0.64
N PRO A 61 20.86 4.45 0.30
CA PRO A 61 21.22 3.85 -0.99
C PRO A 61 20.48 2.56 -1.31
N ASP A 62 20.12 1.76 -0.30
CA ASP A 62 19.39 0.51 -0.50
C ASP A 62 17.89 0.70 -0.78
N LEU A 63 17.34 1.89 -0.49
CA LEU A 63 15.92 2.23 -0.60
C LEU A 63 14.97 1.29 0.17
N ASP A 64 15.44 0.62 1.22
CA ASP A 64 14.62 -0.29 2.03
C ASP A 64 13.78 0.49 3.07
N THR A 65 12.84 1.30 2.58
CA THR A 65 11.90 2.07 3.39
C THR A 65 10.48 1.94 2.85
N ALA A 66 9.49 2.11 3.74
CA ALA A 66 8.09 2.11 3.35
C ALA A 66 7.76 3.27 2.38
N GLU A 67 8.39 4.42 2.60
CA GLU A 67 8.31 5.59 1.72
C GLU A 67 8.79 5.26 0.30
N ALA A 68 10.00 4.71 0.16
CA ALA A 68 10.55 4.36 -1.15
C ALA A 68 9.69 3.31 -1.88
N ARG A 69 9.12 2.35 -1.13
CA ARG A 69 8.18 1.35 -1.68
C ARG A 69 6.92 2.01 -2.23
N ALA A 70 6.34 2.97 -1.51
CA ALA A 70 5.13 3.68 -1.92
C ALA A 70 5.38 4.61 -3.13
N VAL A 71 6.51 5.33 -3.12
CA VAL A 71 6.93 6.19 -4.23
C VAL A 71 7.15 5.39 -5.51
N LEU A 72 7.84 4.25 -5.44
CA LEU A 72 8.02 3.37 -6.60
C LEU A 72 6.67 2.87 -7.15
N LYS A 73 5.74 2.51 -6.26
CA LYS A 73 4.40 2.07 -6.66
C LYS A 73 3.73 3.15 -7.51
N ASP A 74 3.65 4.37 -7.01
CA ASP A 74 2.94 5.44 -7.72
C ASP A 74 3.70 5.98 -8.94
N ALA A 75 5.04 5.94 -8.95
CA ALA A 75 5.82 6.17 -10.16
C ALA A 75 5.43 5.16 -11.27
N SER A 76 5.32 3.88 -10.91
CA SER A 76 4.91 2.81 -11.82
C SER A 76 3.48 2.97 -12.29
N GLU A 77 2.53 3.26 -11.39
CA GLU A 77 1.11 3.43 -11.75
C GLU A 77 0.88 4.68 -12.61
N ALA A 78 1.60 5.78 -12.35
CA ALA A 78 1.56 6.97 -13.20
C ALA A 78 2.13 6.69 -14.60
N ALA A 79 3.30 6.04 -14.70
CA ALA A 79 3.91 5.70 -15.98
C ALA A 79 3.05 4.70 -16.79
N ALA A 80 2.51 3.67 -16.12
CA ALA A 80 1.56 2.74 -16.72
C ALA A 80 0.24 3.44 -17.10
N GLY A 81 -0.19 4.45 -16.36
CA GLY A 81 -1.33 5.30 -16.68
C GLY A 81 -1.15 6.08 -17.98
N ALA A 82 0.06 6.59 -18.26
CA ALA A 82 0.38 7.20 -19.55
C ALA A 82 0.29 6.17 -20.70
N VAL A 83 0.83 4.96 -20.49
CA VAL A 83 0.75 3.86 -21.47
C VAL A 83 -0.70 3.43 -21.69
N ALA A 84 -1.50 3.30 -20.63
CA ALA A 84 -2.92 2.96 -20.69
C ALA A 84 -3.72 4.04 -21.43
N TYR A 85 -3.44 5.32 -21.20
CA TYR A 85 -4.07 6.40 -21.94
C TYR A 85 -3.76 6.30 -23.43
N ALA A 86 -2.48 6.12 -23.80
CA ALA A 86 -2.08 5.92 -25.18
C ALA A 86 -2.68 4.66 -25.80
N ALA A 87 -2.85 3.58 -25.04
CA ALA A 87 -3.40 2.31 -25.52
C ALA A 87 -4.91 2.36 -25.73
N TYR A 88 -5.64 2.87 -24.74
CA TYR A 88 -7.08 2.64 -24.60
C TYR A 88 -7.92 3.83 -25.03
N HIS A 89 -7.49 5.07 -24.80
CA HIS A 89 -8.25 6.24 -25.23
C HIS A 89 -8.14 6.43 -26.75
N PRO A 90 -9.24 6.70 -27.49
CA PRO A 90 -10.62 6.97 -27.03
C PRO A 90 -11.56 5.74 -26.96
N HIS A 91 -11.05 4.52 -27.16
CA HIS A 91 -11.83 3.33 -27.47
C HIS A 91 -12.36 2.56 -26.26
N CYS A 92 -11.60 2.51 -25.17
CA CYS A 92 -11.88 1.72 -23.98
C CYS A 92 -11.81 2.58 -22.72
N GLY A 93 -12.63 2.25 -21.72
CA GLY A 93 -12.55 2.89 -20.42
C GLY A 93 -11.45 2.29 -19.56
N PHE A 94 -10.81 3.09 -18.72
CA PHE A 94 -9.76 2.66 -17.79
C PHE A 94 -9.67 3.60 -16.60
N GLN A 95 -8.91 3.20 -15.57
CA GLN A 95 -8.70 4.00 -14.36
C GLN A 95 -7.23 3.98 -13.97
N VAL A 96 -6.75 5.12 -13.47
CA VAL A 96 -5.43 5.27 -12.86
C VAL A 96 -5.64 5.68 -11.40
N PHE A 97 -4.91 5.07 -10.47
CA PHE A 97 -4.98 5.40 -9.04
C PHE A 97 -3.58 5.52 -8.44
N LEU A 98 -3.38 6.58 -7.66
CA LEU A 98 -2.15 6.93 -6.96
C LEU A 98 -2.41 6.86 -5.45
N ASP A 99 -1.85 5.87 -4.76
CA ASP A 99 -2.09 5.63 -3.34
C ASP A 99 -1.38 6.65 -2.45
N TYR A 100 -0.24 7.16 -2.91
CA TYR A 100 0.63 8.07 -2.17
C TYR A 100 -0.11 9.39 -1.88
N VAL A 101 -0.93 9.85 -2.82
CA VAL A 101 -1.75 11.07 -2.71
C VAL A 101 -3.26 10.80 -2.60
N ASN A 102 -3.65 9.53 -2.53
CA ASN A 102 -5.05 9.07 -2.53
C ASN A 102 -5.88 9.73 -3.66
N PHE A 103 -5.41 9.58 -4.90
CA PHE A 103 -6.02 10.20 -6.08
C PHE A 103 -6.38 9.16 -7.13
N GLY A 104 -7.62 9.21 -7.62
CA GLY A 104 -8.09 8.36 -8.70
C GLY A 104 -8.64 9.16 -9.87
N MET A 105 -8.37 8.71 -11.09
CA MET A 105 -8.93 9.27 -12.31
C MET A 105 -9.46 8.17 -13.22
N SER A 106 -10.72 8.28 -13.62
CA SER A 106 -11.38 7.37 -14.55
C SER A 106 -11.56 8.03 -15.91
N TYR A 107 -11.42 7.24 -16.96
CA TYR A 107 -11.59 7.65 -18.34
C TYR A 107 -12.70 6.82 -18.96
N ASP A 108 -13.71 7.50 -19.47
CA ASP A 108 -14.78 6.88 -20.25
C ASP A 108 -14.39 6.81 -21.73
N ARG A 109 -15.03 5.90 -22.46
CA ARG A 109 -14.95 5.85 -23.93
C ARG A 109 -15.49 7.14 -24.53
N GLY A 110 -14.76 7.78 -25.44
CA GLY A 110 -15.22 8.99 -26.13
C GLY A 110 -14.15 9.68 -26.96
N GLU A 111 -14.53 10.29 -28.09
CA GLU A 111 -13.64 11.00 -29.04
C GLU A 111 -13.42 12.48 -28.68
N ASP A 112 -13.63 12.86 -27.43
CA ASP A 112 -13.58 14.24 -26.97
C ASP A 112 -12.15 14.76 -26.69
N ALA A 113 -11.14 13.92 -26.94
CA ALA A 113 -9.73 14.30 -27.00
C ALA A 113 -9.04 13.54 -28.17
N PRO A 114 -7.91 14.06 -28.71
CA PRO A 114 -7.18 13.36 -29.77
C PRO A 114 -6.63 12.01 -29.28
N GLU A 115 -6.40 11.11 -30.22
CA GLU A 115 -5.64 9.90 -29.97
C GLU A 115 -4.18 10.27 -29.62
N GLU A 116 -3.65 9.68 -28.55
CA GLU A 116 -2.29 9.92 -28.07
C GLU A 116 -1.42 8.67 -28.24
N SER A 117 -0.10 8.88 -28.19
CA SER A 117 0.92 7.85 -28.28
C SER A 117 2.04 8.13 -27.29
N VAL A 118 2.68 7.09 -26.78
CA VAL A 118 3.95 7.20 -26.05
C VAL A 118 5.13 6.95 -26.97
N THR A 119 6.29 7.53 -26.65
CA THR A 119 7.54 7.19 -27.35
C THR A 119 8.06 5.82 -26.91
N ALA A 120 8.92 5.20 -27.72
CA ALA A 120 9.55 3.92 -27.34
C ALA A 120 10.39 4.02 -26.05
N GLY A 121 10.92 5.21 -25.74
CA GLY A 121 11.65 5.47 -24.49
C GLY A 121 10.70 5.50 -23.28
N GLU A 122 9.66 6.33 -23.34
CA GLU A 122 8.63 6.42 -22.29
C GLU A 122 7.97 5.06 -22.03
N TRP A 123 7.70 4.30 -23.09
CA TRP A 123 7.19 2.93 -23.00
C TRP A 123 8.16 2.00 -22.28
N THR A 124 9.46 2.10 -22.59
CA THR A 124 10.51 1.27 -21.97
C THR A 124 10.66 1.60 -20.49
N ASP A 125 10.66 2.88 -20.13
CA ASP A 125 10.76 3.33 -18.74
C ASP A 125 9.55 2.88 -17.92
N ALA A 126 8.34 3.02 -18.47
CA ALA A 126 7.11 2.52 -17.85
C ALA A 126 7.14 1.00 -17.65
N LEU A 127 7.62 0.23 -18.64
CA LEU A 127 7.74 -1.23 -18.49
C LEU A 127 8.80 -1.60 -17.44
N CYS A 128 9.92 -0.89 -17.39
CA CYS A 128 10.95 -1.10 -16.37
C CYS A 128 10.40 -0.87 -14.97
N LEU A 129 9.60 0.18 -14.75
CA LEU A 129 8.93 0.42 -13.47
C LEU A 129 7.92 -0.68 -13.13
N ALA A 130 7.14 -1.13 -14.12
CA ALA A 130 6.21 -2.23 -13.95
C ALA A 130 6.93 -3.55 -13.60
N VAL A 131 8.11 -3.82 -14.17
CA VAL A 131 8.98 -4.95 -13.80
C VAL A 131 9.48 -4.82 -12.35
N LEU A 132 9.95 -3.64 -11.95
CA LEU A 132 10.42 -3.42 -10.58
C LEU A 132 9.31 -3.66 -9.55
N ARG A 133 8.04 -3.42 -9.92
CA ARG A 133 6.85 -3.70 -9.11
C ARG A 133 6.24 -5.09 -9.28
N ASP A 134 6.76 -5.93 -10.17
CA ASP A 134 6.15 -7.22 -10.54
C ASP A 134 4.69 -7.08 -11.04
N ARG A 135 4.46 -6.03 -11.86
CA ARG A 135 3.15 -5.65 -12.43
C ARG A 135 3.16 -5.57 -13.95
N ALA A 136 4.25 -5.99 -14.60
CA ALA A 136 4.36 -5.95 -16.06
C ALA A 136 3.23 -6.72 -16.75
N SER A 137 2.93 -7.94 -16.29
CA SER A 137 1.84 -8.76 -16.82
C SER A 137 0.45 -8.14 -16.59
N TRP A 138 0.23 -7.50 -15.43
CA TRP A 138 -1.02 -6.82 -15.11
C TRP A 138 -1.37 -5.70 -16.10
N HIS A 139 -0.36 -4.97 -16.58
CA HIS A 139 -0.52 -3.92 -17.58
C HIS A 139 -0.20 -4.39 -19.01
N GLY A 140 0.02 -5.69 -19.24
CA GLY A 140 0.60 -6.22 -20.48
C GLY A 140 -0.19 -5.88 -21.74
N GLU A 141 -1.53 -5.89 -21.65
CA GLU A 141 -2.41 -5.50 -22.77
C GLU A 141 -2.19 -4.02 -23.18
N ALA A 142 -2.12 -3.11 -22.21
CA ALA A 142 -1.85 -1.70 -22.47
C ALA A 142 -0.48 -1.51 -23.12
N PHE A 143 0.55 -2.22 -22.63
CA PHE A 143 1.88 -2.19 -23.22
C PHE A 143 1.89 -2.67 -24.67
N ARG A 144 1.17 -3.76 -24.98
CA ARG A 144 1.04 -4.28 -26.35
C ARG A 144 0.41 -3.25 -27.28
N PHE A 145 -0.78 -2.75 -26.95
CA PHE A 145 -1.50 -1.80 -27.82
C PHE A 145 -0.77 -0.46 -27.97
N ALA A 146 -0.15 0.06 -26.92
CA ALA A 146 0.64 1.28 -27.01
C ALA A 146 1.85 1.11 -27.94
N ARG A 147 2.48 -0.07 -27.94
CA ARG A 147 3.64 -0.38 -28.78
C ARG A 147 3.28 -0.41 -30.27
N ASP A 148 2.13 -0.94 -30.64
CA ASP A 148 1.69 -1.05 -32.04
C ASP A 148 1.66 0.31 -32.75
N LYS A 149 1.52 1.41 -31.99
CA LYS A 149 1.52 2.78 -32.51
C LYS A 149 2.89 3.30 -32.96
N PHE A 150 3.99 2.77 -32.40
CA PHE A 150 5.36 3.25 -32.68
C PHE A 150 6.33 2.20 -33.25
N VAL A 151 5.96 0.91 -33.23
CA VAL A 151 6.86 -0.20 -33.58
C VAL A 151 7.42 -0.10 -35.00
N GLU A 152 6.58 0.23 -35.98
CA GLU A 152 7.01 0.33 -37.38
C GLU A 152 7.96 1.51 -37.60
N GLN A 153 7.72 2.65 -36.96
CA GLN A 153 8.55 3.85 -37.08
C GLN A 153 9.91 3.67 -36.40
N THR A 154 9.98 2.85 -35.35
CA THR A 154 11.19 2.63 -34.54
C THR A 154 11.96 1.36 -34.89
N ARG A 155 11.50 0.62 -35.89
CA ARG A 155 12.12 -0.63 -36.35
C ARG A 155 13.59 -0.45 -36.76
N GLY A 156 14.44 -1.36 -36.28
CA GLY A 156 15.89 -1.34 -36.45
C GLY A 156 16.62 -0.25 -35.65
N THR A 157 15.91 0.60 -34.89
CA THR A 157 16.57 1.54 -33.96
C THR A 157 16.89 0.84 -32.64
N PRO A 158 17.97 1.21 -31.93
CA PRO A 158 18.30 0.59 -30.65
C PRO A 158 17.17 0.64 -29.60
N VAL A 159 16.42 1.74 -29.55
CA VAL A 159 15.33 1.92 -28.57
C VAL A 159 14.10 1.09 -28.96
N GLY A 160 13.69 1.08 -30.23
CA GLY A 160 12.55 0.27 -30.69
C GLY A 160 12.81 -1.24 -30.63
N GLU A 161 14.04 -1.65 -30.91
CA GLU A 161 14.43 -3.06 -30.83
C GLU A 161 14.63 -3.54 -29.38
N LEU A 162 15.05 -2.66 -28.46
CA LEU A 162 15.00 -2.93 -27.03
C LEU A 162 13.56 -3.17 -26.56
N ALA A 163 12.61 -2.31 -26.95
CA ALA A 163 11.20 -2.50 -26.63
C ALA A 163 10.66 -3.85 -27.17
N THR A 164 11.08 -4.24 -28.39
CA THR A 164 10.71 -5.54 -28.97
C THR A 164 11.30 -6.72 -28.19
N GLY A 165 12.57 -6.65 -27.77
CA GLY A 165 13.15 -7.69 -26.92
C GLY A 165 12.45 -7.80 -25.57
N LEU A 166 12.11 -6.66 -24.95
CA LEU A 166 11.40 -6.64 -23.66
C LEU A 166 9.98 -7.21 -23.76
N MET A 167 9.24 -6.98 -24.85
CA MET A 167 7.95 -7.65 -25.08
C MET A 167 8.10 -9.18 -25.01
N ALA A 168 9.11 -9.73 -25.69
CA ALA A 168 9.32 -11.18 -25.75
C ALA A 168 9.74 -11.77 -24.40
N VAL A 169 10.65 -11.10 -23.68
CA VAL A 169 11.24 -11.65 -22.44
C VAL A 169 10.37 -11.38 -21.22
N VAL A 170 9.70 -10.22 -21.14
CA VAL A 170 8.95 -9.77 -19.96
C VAL A 170 7.45 -10.06 -20.08
N LEU A 171 6.87 -9.88 -21.27
CA LEU A 171 5.43 -9.98 -21.50
C LEU A 171 5.02 -11.23 -22.29
N ASP A 172 5.97 -12.14 -22.53
CA ASP A 172 5.75 -13.41 -23.23
C ASP A 172 5.13 -13.21 -24.63
N ASP A 173 5.51 -12.13 -25.29
CA ASP A 173 4.96 -11.71 -26.57
C ASP A 173 6.06 -11.61 -27.63
N THR A 174 6.22 -12.68 -28.40
CA THR A 174 7.13 -12.77 -29.55
C THR A 174 6.50 -12.29 -30.85
N GLY A 175 5.20 -11.96 -30.84
CA GLY A 175 4.37 -11.72 -32.04
C GLY A 175 3.90 -13.00 -32.74
N ASP A 176 4.22 -14.19 -32.21
CA ASP A 176 3.69 -15.47 -32.69
C ASP A 176 2.62 -15.99 -31.73
N GLU A 177 1.35 -15.86 -32.11
CA GLU A 177 0.22 -16.31 -31.29
C GLU A 177 0.09 -17.84 -31.22
N GLU A 178 0.75 -18.59 -32.11
CA GLU A 178 0.69 -20.06 -32.12
C GLU A 178 1.60 -20.69 -31.05
N ASP A 179 2.61 -19.97 -30.56
CA ASP A 179 3.56 -20.41 -29.52
C ASP A 179 3.36 -19.60 -28.22
N TYR A 180 2.18 -19.71 -27.59
CA TYR A 180 1.88 -19.04 -26.31
C TYR A 180 1.65 -20.02 -25.14
N PRO A 181 2.38 -19.89 -24.01
CA PRO A 181 3.52 -18.99 -23.80
C PRO A 181 4.76 -19.45 -24.58
N PRO A 182 5.60 -18.52 -25.09
CA PRO A 182 6.72 -18.84 -25.96
C PRO A 182 7.82 -19.57 -25.20
N SER A 183 8.47 -20.51 -25.89
CA SER A 183 9.63 -21.22 -25.36
C SER A 183 10.82 -20.28 -25.09
N ALA A 184 11.73 -20.66 -24.19
CA ALA A 184 12.97 -19.90 -23.95
C ALA A 184 13.78 -19.67 -25.24
N ALA A 185 13.79 -20.67 -26.14
CA ALA A 185 14.42 -20.58 -27.45
C ALA A 185 13.72 -19.55 -28.36
N ALA A 186 12.39 -19.51 -28.35
CA ALA A 186 11.62 -18.51 -29.11
C ALA A 186 11.85 -17.09 -28.59
N LYS A 187 11.89 -16.89 -27.27
CA LYS A 187 12.23 -15.59 -26.66
C LYS A 187 13.65 -15.15 -27.05
N LEU A 188 14.63 -16.04 -26.97
CA LEU A 188 16.01 -15.74 -27.38
C LEU A 188 16.09 -15.41 -28.88
N ALA A 189 15.40 -16.18 -29.74
CA ALA A 189 15.36 -15.93 -31.18
C ALA A 189 14.76 -14.56 -31.53
N ALA A 190 13.72 -14.12 -30.81
CA ALA A 190 13.14 -12.79 -30.97
C ALA A 190 14.14 -11.68 -30.64
N VAL A 191 14.91 -11.84 -29.56
CA VAL A 191 15.98 -10.90 -29.15
C VAL A 191 17.14 -10.91 -30.16
N ASP A 192 17.55 -12.08 -30.65
CA ASP A 192 18.58 -12.19 -31.69
C ASP A 192 18.16 -11.50 -32.99
N ALA A 193 16.92 -11.69 -33.42
CA ALA A 193 16.37 -11.01 -34.59
C ALA A 193 16.32 -9.48 -34.43
N ALA A 194 16.06 -8.99 -33.22
CA ALA A 194 16.10 -7.58 -32.89
C ALA A 194 17.52 -7.00 -32.99
N LEU A 195 18.53 -7.71 -32.45
CA LEU A 195 19.94 -7.35 -32.60
C LEU A 195 20.40 -7.30 -34.05
N ASP A 196 19.98 -8.27 -34.86
CA ASP A 196 20.33 -8.33 -36.27
C ASP A 196 19.73 -7.16 -37.07
N ARG A 197 18.51 -6.71 -36.73
CA ARG A 197 17.93 -5.49 -37.32
C ARG A 197 18.72 -4.23 -36.96
N VAL A 198 19.18 -4.10 -35.71
CA VAL A 198 20.04 -2.98 -35.29
C VAL A 198 21.37 -3.00 -36.05
N ARG A 199 22.00 -4.17 -36.20
CA ARG A 199 23.25 -4.35 -36.96
C ARG A 199 23.08 -3.98 -38.43
N ALA A 200 22.06 -4.53 -39.08
CA ALA A 200 21.77 -4.24 -40.49
C ALA A 200 21.54 -2.74 -40.73
N ARG A 201 20.84 -2.05 -39.82
CA ARG A 201 20.67 -0.59 -39.91
C ARG A 201 21.98 0.16 -39.69
N ALA A 202 22.81 -0.27 -38.75
CA ALA A 202 24.11 0.34 -38.49
C ALA A 202 25.05 0.25 -39.70
N GLU A 203 25.05 -0.89 -40.41
CA GLU A 203 25.79 -1.08 -41.65
C GLU A 203 25.28 -0.16 -42.77
N GLN A 204 23.96 0.04 -42.85
CA GLN A 204 23.33 0.91 -43.85
C GLN A 204 23.61 2.40 -43.60
N THR A 205 23.59 2.85 -42.34
CA THR A 205 23.74 4.27 -41.99
C THR A 205 25.17 4.68 -41.64
N GLY A 206 26.05 3.71 -41.33
CA GLY A 206 27.39 3.95 -40.81
C GLY A 206 27.41 4.45 -39.35
N GLU A 207 26.26 4.50 -38.67
CA GLU A 207 26.18 4.93 -37.28
C GLU A 207 26.53 3.79 -36.32
N PRO A 208 27.22 4.05 -35.18
CA PRO A 208 27.55 3.02 -34.19
C PRO A 208 26.33 2.67 -33.31
N LEU A 209 25.22 2.25 -33.93
CA LEU A 209 23.95 1.95 -33.27
C LEU A 209 24.05 0.89 -32.16
N PRO A 210 24.81 -0.22 -32.32
CA PRO A 210 24.94 -1.23 -31.26
C PRO A 210 25.61 -0.69 -30.00
N ALA A 211 26.46 0.33 -30.12
CA ALA A 211 27.16 0.95 -28.99
C ALA A 211 26.32 2.02 -28.28
N ARG A 212 25.15 2.40 -28.83
CA ARG A 212 24.20 3.30 -28.15
C ARG A 212 23.54 2.58 -26.97
N PRO A 213 23.04 3.31 -25.95
CA PRO A 213 22.48 2.71 -24.73
C PRO A 213 21.45 1.60 -24.98
N GLY A 214 20.49 1.80 -25.89
CA GLY A 214 19.49 0.77 -26.21
C GLY A 214 20.08 -0.51 -26.84
N GLY A 215 21.17 -0.39 -27.60
CA GLY A 215 21.83 -1.54 -28.22
C GLY A 215 22.63 -2.34 -27.19
N ALA A 216 23.35 -1.66 -26.31
CA ALA A 216 24.02 -2.28 -25.17
C ALA A 216 23.02 -2.97 -24.22
N ALA A 217 21.85 -2.36 -24.00
CA ALA A 217 20.80 -2.94 -23.17
C ALA A 217 20.20 -4.19 -23.80
N LEU A 218 20.01 -4.19 -25.11
CA LEU A 218 19.53 -5.36 -25.85
C LEU A 218 20.54 -6.52 -25.79
N HIS A 219 21.85 -6.24 -25.76
CA HIS A 219 22.88 -7.26 -25.50
C HIS A 219 22.80 -7.85 -24.09
N ALA A 220 22.57 -7.03 -23.07
CA ALA A 220 22.36 -7.52 -21.70
C ALA A 220 21.08 -8.38 -21.59
N LEU A 221 20.00 -7.95 -22.23
CA LEU A 221 18.74 -8.71 -22.29
C LEU A 221 18.93 -10.07 -23.00
N ARG A 222 19.71 -10.09 -24.08
CA ARG A 222 20.06 -11.33 -24.79
C ARG A 222 20.84 -12.29 -23.90
N ALA A 223 21.83 -11.80 -23.16
CA ALA A 223 22.61 -12.62 -22.22
C ALA A 223 21.73 -13.20 -21.12
N LEU A 224 20.79 -12.41 -20.60
CA LEU A 224 19.78 -12.87 -19.65
C LEU A 224 18.90 -13.99 -20.25
N ALA A 225 18.36 -13.79 -21.46
CA ALA A 225 17.52 -14.77 -22.15
C ALA A 225 18.27 -16.05 -22.54
N ALA A 226 19.58 -15.97 -22.74
CA ALA A 226 20.45 -17.12 -23.01
C ALA A 226 20.96 -17.81 -21.73
N GLU A 227 20.58 -17.32 -20.55
CA GLU A 227 21.10 -17.76 -19.25
C GLU A 227 22.64 -17.73 -19.15
N ASP A 228 23.27 -16.78 -19.85
CA ASP A 228 24.72 -16.54 -19.81
C ASP A 228 25.06 -15.47 -18.75
N ARG A 229 25.36 -15.95 -17.54
CA ARG A 229 25.67 -15.09 -16.39
C ARG A 229 26.88 -14.19 -16.60
N ASP A 230 27.97 -14.72 -17.16
CA ASP A 230 29.22 -13.97 -17.31
C ASP A 230 29.05 -12.85 -18.36
N ALA A 231 28.35 -13.14 -19.46
CA ALA A 231 28.00 -12.13 -20.45
C ALA A 231 27.04 -11.08 -19.89
N PHE A 232 26.06 -11.49 -19.08
CA PHE A 232 25.11 -10.59 -18.43
C PHE A 232 25.82 -9.64 -17.46
N ASP A 233 26.66 -10.16 -16.57
CA ASP A 233 27.40 -9.35 -15.59
C ASP A 233 28.31 -8.32 -16.29
N THR A 234 28.95 -8.72 -17.40
CA THR A 234 29.78 -7.82 -18.22
C THR A 234 28.95 -6.74 -18.91
N ALA A 235 27.79 -7.08 -19.46
CA ALA A 235 26.93 -6.13 -20.15
C ALA A 235 26.26 -5.14 -19.18
N LEU A 236 25.82 -5.61 -18.01
CA LEU A 236 25.26 -4.75 -16.95
C LEU A 236 26.31 -3.76 -16.42
N ALA A 237 27.54 -4.24 -16.21
CA ALA A 237 28.70 -3.43 -15.87
C ALA A 237 28.95 -2.29 -16.89
N ASP A 238 28.92 -2.61 -18.19
CA ASP A 238 29.13 -1.64 -19.27
C ASP A 238 28.00 -0.59 -19.33
N LEU A 239 26.75 -1.03 -19.19
CA LEU A 239 25.59 -0.12 -19.14
C LEU A 239 25.70 0.93 -18.04
N LEU A 240 26.01 0.48 -16.82
CA LEU A 240 26.18 1.37 -15.67
C LEU A 240 27.37 2.31 -15.84
N THR A 241 28.47 1.82 -16.41
CA THR A 241 29.65 2.65 -16.70
C THR A 241 29.32 3.76 -17.72
N ARG A 242 28.61 3.42 -18.80
CA ARG A 242 28.14 4.40 -19.79
C ARG A 242 27.17 5.40 -19.17
N HIS A 243 26.23 4.93 -18.35
CA HIS A 243 25.29 5.79 -17.65
C HIS A 243 26.00 6.81 -16.75
N ALA A 244 26.99 6.37 -15.97
CA ALA A 244 27.81 7.25 -15.14
C ALA A 244 28.53 8.31 -15.97
N ALA A 245 29.05 7.95 -17.15
CA ALA A 245 29.78 8.87 -18.02
C ALA A 245 28.89 9.91 -18.72
N LEU A 246 27.60 9.67 -18.86
CA LEU A 246 26.64 10.60 -19.50
C LEU A 246 26.22 11.76 -18.60
N HIS A 247 26.33 11.60 -17.29
CA HIS A 247 25.76 12.54 -16.33
C HIS A 247 26.81 13.46 -15.73
N SER A 248 26.43 14.72 -15.57
CA SER A 248 27.24 15.76 -14.93
C SER A 248 26.62 16.17 -13.59
N ALA A 249 27.24 17.11 -12.87
CA ALA A 249 26.73 17.61 -11.59
C ALA A 249 25.35 18.32 -11.68
N SER A 250 24.84 18.61 -12.87
CA SER A 250 23.51 19.20 -13.11
C SER A 250 22.42 18.17 -13.40
N ALA A 251 22.70 16.87 -13.21
CA ALA A 251 21.72 15.82 -13.39
C ALA A 251 20.60 15.91 -12.34
N THR A 252 19.39 15.46 -12.70
CA THR A 252 18.27 15.39 -11.76
C THR A 252 18.45 14.19 -10.83
N PRO A 253 17.89 14.21 -9.61
CA PRO A 253 17.98 13.08 -8.70
C PRO A 253 17.47 11.75 -9.30
N GLY A 254 16.45 11.76 -10.16
CA GLY A 254 15.90 10.56 -10.79
C GLY A 254 16.91 9.84 -11.69
N SER A 255 17.90 10.56 -12.22
CA SER A 255 18.99 9.94 -12.99
C SER A 255 19.90 9.03 -12.16
N LEU A 256 19.80 9.06 -10.82
CA LEU A 256 20.46 8.11 -9.92
C LEU A 256 19.84 6.71 -9.99
N LEU A 257 18.71 6.55 -10.69
CA LEU A 257 17.97 5.30 -10.86
C LEU A 257 17.85 4.93 -12.35
N PRO A 258 18.92 4.38 -12.98
CA PRO A 258 18.87 3.97 -14.37
C PRO A 258 17.91 2.79 -14.55
N LEU A 259 16.69 3.05 -15.00
CA LEU A 259 15.57 2.10 -15.01
C LEU A 259 15.87 0.81 -15.80
N VAL A 260 16.51 0.90 -16.96
CA VAL A 260 16.84 -0.28 -17.78
C VAL A 260 17.84 -1.21 -17.08
N PRO A 261 19.04 -0.76 -16.64
CA PRO A 261 19.94 -1.58 -15.82
C PRO A 261 19.28 -2.12 -14.55
N LEU A 262 18.45 -1.32 -13.88
CA LEU A 262 17.72 -1.71 -12.68
C LEU A 262 16.74 -2.86 -12.95
N ALA A 263 15.91 -2.75 -13.99
CA ALA A 263 14.93 -3.77 -14.35
C ALA A 263 15.63 -5.07 -14.80
N LEU A 264 16.72 -4.99 -15.57
CA LEU A 264 17.50 -6.17 -15.95
C LEU A 264 18.13 -6.87 -14.74
N ALA A 265 18.69 -6.11 -13.79
CA ALA A 265 19.20 -6.67 -12.54
C ALA A 265 18.10 -7.31 -11.69
N ALA A 266 16.93 -6.69 -11.62
CA ALA A 266 15.76 -7.24 -10.93
C ALA A 266 15.28 -8.54 -11.58
N LEU A 267 15.19 -8.60 -12.92
CA LEU A 267 14.85 -9.83 -13.63
C LEU A 267 15.86 -10.93 -13.33
N ALA A 268 17.16 -10.66 -13.49
CA ALA A 268 18.22 -11.63 -13.21
C ALA A 268 18.16 -12.20 -11.78
N TYR A 269 17.91 -11.33 -10.78
CA TYR A 269 17.75 -11.76 -9.39
C TYR A 269 16.49 -12.60 -9.20
N ARG A 270 15.34 -12.11 -9.66
CA ARG A 270 14.03 -12.68 -9.32
C ARG A 270 13.68 -13.92 -10.14
N THR A 271 14.22 -14.08 -11.34
CA THR A 271 13.92 -15.23 -12.21
C THR A 271 15.03 -16.28 -12.22
N LEU A 272 16.30 -15.88 -12.13
CA LEU A 272 17.46 -16.79 -12.20
C LEU A 272 18.25 -16.89 -10.89
N GLY A 273 17.88 -16.13 -9.86
CA GLY A 273 18.59 -16.12 -8.56
C GLY A 273 19.97 -15.45 -8.63
N TRP A 274 20.24 -14.63 -9.65
CA TRP A 274 21.54 -14.01 -9.85
C TRP A 274 21.63 -12.67 -9.12
N SER A 275 22.41 -12.62 -8.05
CA SER A 275 22.81 -11.35 -7.45
C SER A 275 23.78 -10.59 -8.38
N PRO A 276 23.59 -9.28 -8.60
CA PRO A 276 24.47 -8.48 -9.45
C PRO A 276 25.94 -8.57 -9.00
N ALA A 277 26.85 -8.93 -9.90
CA ALA A 277 28.29 -8.99 -9.57
C ALA A 277 28.97 -7.61 -9.48
N VAL A 278 28.32 -6.58 -10.03
CA VAL A 278 28.77 -5.18 -9.97
C VAL A 278 28.34 -4.54 -8.65
N ARG A 279 29.31 -3.92 -7.94
CA ARG A 279 29.03 -3.13 -6.74
C ARG A 279 28.80 -1.68 -7.15
N THR A 280 27.59 -1.17 -6.92
CA THR A 280 27.17 0.18 -7.31
C THR A 280 25.95 0.61 -6.51
N ASP A 281 25.81 1.91 -6.25
CA ASP A 281 24.61 2.50 -5.65
C ASP A 281 23.52 2.83 -6.69
N TYR A 282 23.77 2.55 -7.97
CA TYR A 282 22.75 2.60 -9.02
C TYR A 282 21.74 1.45 -8.95
N LEU A 283 22.04 0.41 -8.17
CA LEU A 283 21.20 -0.78 -8.02
C LEU A 283 20.76 -0.94 -6.56
N PRO A 284 19.86 -0.09 -6.03
CA PRO A 284 19.35 -0.23 -4.67
C PRO A 284 18.81 -1.63 -4.43
N HIS A 285 19.24 -2.26 -3.34
CA HIS A 285 18.92 -3.66 -3.04
C HIS A 285 17.41 -3.90 -2.98
N ALA A 286 16.65 -2.98 -2.38
CA ALA A 286 15.20 -3.11 -2.28
C ALA A 286 14.51 -3.11 -3.65
N LEU A 287 14.99 -2.30 -4.62
CA LEU A 287 14.43 -2.27 -5.96
C LEU A 287 14.77 -3.54 -6.76
N VAL A 288 15.97 -4.09 -6.60
CA VAL A 288 16.37 -5.34 -7.27
C VAL A 288 15.59 -6.53 -6.72
N THR A 289 15.47 -6.64 -5.39
CA THR A 289 14.80 -7.79 -4.74
C THR A 289 13.29 -7.70 -4.70
N GLY A 290 12.71 -6.53 -4.97
CA GLY A 290 11.26 -6.32 -4.83
C GLY A 290 10.84 -6.10 -3.39
N PHE A 291 11.74 -5.51 -2.60
CA PHE A 291 11.60 -5.31 -1.16
C PHE A 291 11.29 -6.64 -0.45
N GLU A 292 12.11 -7.65 -0.76
CA GLU A 292 12.05 -8.97 -0.16
C GLU A 292 12.15 -8.85 1.36
N THR A 293 11.20 -9.45 2.07
CA THR A 293 11.20 -9.51 3.52
C THR A 293 11.39 -10.95 3.96
N ARG A 294 11.77 -11.16 5.23
CA ARG A 294 11.84 -12.51 5.83
C ARG A 294 10.46 -13.17 6.01
N GLY A 295 9.39 -12.60 5.47
CA GLY A 295 8.02 -13.00 5.75
C GLY A 295 7.56 -12.65 7.18
N PRO A 296 6.28 -12.91 7.49
CA PRO A 296 5.75 -12.69 8.83
C PRO A 296 6.44 -13.61 9.84
N ARG A 297 6.49 -13.21 11.12
CA ARG A 297 6.98 -14.03 12.23
C ARG A 297 6.15 -15.29 12.41
N VAL A 298 4.86 -15.23 12.04
CA VAL A 298 3.93 -16.36 12.01
C VAL A 298 2.86 -16.15 10.93
N ALA A 299 2.49 -17.21 10.22
CA ALA A 299 1.37 -17.17 9.27
C ALA A 299 0.02 -17.33 9.99
N GLY A 300 -1.08 -17.22 9.24
CA GLY A 300 -2.41 -17.38 9.80
C GLY A 300 -2.63 -18.75 10.45
N LEU A 301 -3.42 -18.80 11.52
CA LEU A 301 -3.76 -20.01 12.28
C LEU A 301 -2.51 -20.76 12.81
N GLY A 302 -1.56 -20.03 13.39
CA GLY A 302 -0.35 -20.58 14.04
C GLY A 302 0.66 -21.25 13.10
N ARG A 303 0.47 -21.17 11.78
CA ARG A 303 1.27 -21.87 10.77
C ARG A 303 2.64 -21.19 10.58
N ASP A 304 3.63 -21.97 10.17
CA ASP A 304 4.94 -21.50 9.71
C ASP A 304 5.65 -20.50 10.65
N ARG A 305 5.61 -20.77 11.97
CA ARG A 305 6.34 -19.99 12.96
C ARG A 305 7.83 -19.94 12.64
N ARG A 306 8.36 -18.73 12.55
CA ARG A 306 9.78 -18.51 12.34
C ARG A 306 10.59 -18.83 13.61
N PRO A 307 11.57 -19.77 13.55
CA PRO A 307 12.32 -20.17 14.74
C PRO A 307 13.07 -19.02 15.41
N ASP A 308 13.60 -18.07 14.63
CA ASP A 308 14.29 -16.89 15.15
C ASP A 308 13.34 -15.93 15.88
N ALA A 309 12.10 -15.80 15.41
CA ALA A 309 11.08 -14.97 16.04
C ALA A 309 10.58 -15.57 17.37
N VAL A 310 10.37 -16.89 17.39
CA VAL A 310 10.04 -17.64 18.62
C VAL A 310 11.16 -17.49 19.66
N ALA A 311 12.41 -17.65 19.23
CA ALA A 311 13.56 -17.47 20.12
C ALA A 311 13.66 -16.03 20.67
N ALA A 312 13.38 -15.01 19.85
CA ALA A 312 13.36 -13.62 20.27
C ALA A 312 12.27 -13.35 21.33
N LEU A 313 11.05 -13.85 21.11
CA LEU A 313 9.94 -13.71 22.05
C LEU A 313 10.19 -14.47 23.37
N ALA A 314 10.90 -15.60 23.32
CA ALA A 314 11.31 -16.34 24.51
C ALA A 314 12.40 -15.62 25.31
N ALA A 315 13.24 -14.81 24.64
CA ALA A 315 14.29 -14.02 25.30
C ALA A 315 13.74 -12.77 26.02
N GLY A 316 12.59 -12.25 25.59
CA GLY A 316 11.92 -11.12 26.23
C GLY A 316 10.79 -10.54 25.37
N PRO A 317 10.14 -9.47 25.85
CA PRO A 317 9.10 -8.79 25.07
C PRO A 317 9.65 -8.25 23.75
N LEU A 318 8.84 -8.34 22.69
CA LEU A 318 9.16 -7.75 21.39
C LEU A 318 8.83 -6.25 21.42
N THR A 319 9.78 -5.39 21.06
CA THR A 319 9.56 -3.94 21.02
C THR A 319 9.19 -3.49 19.62
N VAL A 320 8.09 -2.75 19.50
CA VAL A 320 7.70 -2.06 18.25
C VAL A 320 7.61 -0.56 18.53
N GLU A 321 8.57 0.18 17.97
CA GLU A 321 8.65 1.63 18.15
C GLU A 321 7.53 2.36 17.40
N ARG A 322 6.89 3.34 18.06
CA ARG A 322 5.98 4.28 17.41
C ARG A 322 6.71 5.61 17.20
N PRO A 323 6.73 6.18 15.98
CA PRO A 323 7.29 7.52 15.75
C PRO A 323 6.64 8.57 16.66
N ALA A 324 7.38 9.62 16.99
CA ALA A 324 6.82 10.77 17.70
C ALA A 324 5.95 11.60 16.74
N PHE A 325 4.79 12.05 17.21
CA PHE A 325 3.91 12.93 16.45
C PHE A 325 4.16 14.39 16.83
N SER A 326 4.24 15.26 15.83
CA SER A 326 4.37 16.71 16.02
C SER A 326 3.04 17.45 15.99
N TRP A 327 1.91 16.75 15.82
CA TRP A 327 0.61 17.41 15.79
C TRP A 327 0.20 17.93 17.18
N THR A 328 -0.50 19.05 17.19
CA THR A 328 -1.27 19.52 18.35
C THR A 328 -2.72 19.19 18.12
N VAL A 329 -3.42 18.66 19.13
CA VAL A 329 -4.89 18.53 19.06
C VAL A 329 -5.45 19.92 18.74
N HIS A 330 -6.11 20.05 17.59
CA HIS A 330 -6.60 21.35 17.16
C HIS A 330 -7.73 21.77 18.11
N LEU A 331 -7.47 22.71 19.02
CA LEU A 331 -8.38 23.07 20.12
C LEU A 331 -9.82 23.33 19.68
N LYS A 332 -10.02 23.88 18.47
CA LYS A 332 -11.37 24.09 17.90
C LYS A 332 -12.07 22.78 17.53
N ALA A 333 -11.33 21.79 17.02
CA ALA A 333 -11.89 20.49 16.69
C ALA A 333 -12.24 19.72 17.96
N GLU A 334 -11.38 19.78 18.98
CA GLU A 334 -11.65 19.18 20.29
C GLU A 334 -12.89 19.79 20.96
N ALA A 335 -12.98 21.11 21.02
CA ALA A 335 -14.14 21.80 21.58
C ALA A 335 -15.44 21.42 20.84
N LEU A 336 -15.38 21.34 19.50
CA LEU A 336 -16.51 20.93 18.67
C LEU A 336 -16.94 19.47 18.96
N TYR A 337 -15.99 18.56 19.13
CA TYR A 337 -16.30 17.16 19.43
C TYR A 337 -16.87 16.96 20.84
N GLU A 338 -16.37 17.68 21.84
CA GLU A 338 -16.92 17.67 23.20
C GLU A 338 -18.31 18.34 23.25
N GLU A 339 -18.55 19.37 22.43
CA GLU A 339 -19.86 20.01 22.25
C GLU A 339 -20.89 19.01 21.74
N HIS A 340 -20.57 18.20 20.72
CA HIS A 340 -21.51 17.19 20.19
C HIS A 340 -21.95 16.17 21.25
N VAL A 341 -21.03 15.75 22.13
CA VAL A 341 -21.38 14.84 23.24
C VAL A 341 -22.28 15.56 24.24
N THR A 342 -21.96 16.81 24.58
CA THR A 342 -22.75 17.62 25.51
C THR A 342 -24.18 17.83 24.99
N GLU A 343 -24.34 18.19 23.73
CA GLU A 343 -25.63 18.34 23.06
C GLU A 343 -26.42 17.03 23.04
N LEU A 344 -25.75 15.91 22.71
CA LEU A 344 -26.38 14.59 22.68
C LEU A 344 -26.90 14.18 24.06
N LEU A 345 -26.12 14.41 25.12
CA LEU A 345 -26.50 14.11 26.50
C LEU A 345 -27.57 15.06 27.05
N ALA A 346 -27.79 16.22 26.42
CA ALA A 346 -28.82 17.19 26.80
C ALA A 346 -30.14 16.95 26.06
N ALA A 347 -30.11 16.64 24.77
CA ALA A 347 -31.29 16.52 23.91
C ALA A 347 -31.90 15.10 23.86
N GLY A 348 -31.10 14.04 24.11
CA GLY A 348 -31.57 12.66 23.97
C GLY A 348 -32.01 12.31 22.54
N GLY A 349 -32.94 11.37 22.39
CA GLY A 349 -33.38 10.87 21.08
C GLY A 349 -34.73 11.41 20.58
N GLU A 350 -35.21 12.52 21.14
CA GLU A 350 -36.47 13.17 20.73
C GLU A 350 -36.35 13.97 19.42
N GLU A 351 -35.11 14.22 18.95
CA GLU A 351 -34.85 15.04 17.77
C GLU A 351 -34.77 14.24 16.43
N PRO A 352 -35.10 14.89 15.29
CA PRO A 352 -34.75 14.38 13.97
C PRO A 352 -33.25 14.04 13.87
N HIS A 353 -32.92 12.91 13.24
CA HIS A 353 -31.54 12.43 13.06
C HIS A 353 -30.78 12.05 14.33
N ALA A 354 -31.46 11.79 15.45
CA ALA A 354 -30.83 11.40 16.72
C ALA A 354 -29.82 10.23 16.60
N LEU A 355 -30.13 9.18 15.82
CA LEU A 355 -29.17 8.08 15.60
C LEU A 355 -27.95 8.48 14.77
N TRP A 356 -28.12 9.39 13.82
CA TRP A 356 -26.99 9.90 13.05
C TRP A 356 -26.03 10.69 13.95
N ARG A 357 -26.56 11.53 14.86
CA ARG A 357 -25.76 12.26 15.85
C ARG A 357 -25.07 11.31 16.83
N LEU A 358 -25.75 10.25 17.28
CA LEU A 358 -25.15 9.23 18.14
C LEU A 358 -23.96 8.53 17.46
N GLY A 359 -24.13 8.08 16.22
CA GLY A 359 -23.03 7.49 15.44
C GLY A 359 -21.89 8.47 15.15
N ARG A 360 -22.21 9.76 14.92
CA ARG A 360 -21.19 10.81 14.77
C ARG A 360 -20.41 11.04 16.06
N ALA A 361 -21.09 11.17 17.19
CA ALA A 361 -20.47 11.37 18.49
C ALA A 361 -19.52 10.21 18.84
N MET A 362 -19.90 8.96 18.55
CA MET A 362 -19.01 7.80 18.68
C MET A 362 -17.72 7.97 17.87
N GLY A 363 -17.84 8.35 16.59
CA GLY A 363 -16.67 8.60 15.73
C GLY A 363 -15.83 9.80 16.19
N ASP A 364 -16.44 10.81 16.81
CA ASP A 364 -15.72 11.93 17.40
C ASP A 364 -14.91 11.49 18.64
N GLN A 365 -15.47 10.60 19.48
CA GLN A 365 -14.74 10.00 20.61
C GLN A 365 -13.56 9.14 20.15
N GLU A 366 -13.72 8.39 19.06
CA GLU A 366 -12.65 7.63 18.44
C GLU A 366 -11.47 8.52 18.04
N ARG A 367 -11.74 9.60 17.30
CA ARG A 367 -10.70 10.53 16.85
C ARG A 367 -10.02 11.23 18.02
N LEU A 368 -10.77 11.70 19.02
CA LEU A 368 -10.21 12.31 20.23
C LEU A 368 -9.29 11.34 20.98
N PHE A 369 -9.70 10.08 21.15
CA PHE A 369 -8.88 9.04 21.76
C PHE A 369 -7.56 8.84 21.00
N LYS A 370 -7.64 8.70 19.67
CA LYS A 370 -6.48 8.50 18.79
C LYS A 370 -5.50 9.68 18.85
N TRP A 371 -5.97 10.93 18.67
CA TRP A 371 -5.11 12.12 18.78
C TRP A 371 -4.44 12.27 20.15
N ARG A 372 -5.21 12.14 21.25
CA ARG A 372 -4.67 12.24 22.62
C ARG A 372 -3.60 11.16 22.87
N SER A 373 -3.76 9.98 22.27
CA SER A 373 -2.76 8.90 22.33
C SER A 373 -1.48 9.18 21.56
N GLY A 374 -1.53 10.03 20.53
CA GLY A 374 -0.33 10.50 19.81
C GLY A 374 0.46 11.55 20.60
N VAL A 375 -0.21 12.36 21.42
CA VAL A 375 0.41 13.44 22.23
C VAL A 375 1.01 12.92 23.54
N SER A 376 0.33 12.00 24.21
CA SER A 376 0.74 11.45 25.51
C SER A 376 0.98 9.95 25.43
N GLY A 377 2.17 9.50 25.85
CA GLY A 377 2.48 8.09 26.04
C GLY A 377 1.83 7.48 27.29
N THR A 378 1.35 8.31 28.22
CA THR A 378 0.60 7.88 29.40
C THR A 378 -0.89 8.03 29.19
N VAL A 379 -1.66 7.01 29.54
CA VAL A 379 -3.13 7.03 29.45
C VAL A 379 -3.69 8.03 30.47
N THR A 380 -4.47 8.99 30.00
CA THR A 380 -5.16 10.00 30.82
C THR A 380 -6.61 9.59 31.12
N ASP A 381 -7.21 10.21 32.15
CA ASP A 381 -8.63 10.04 32.48
C ASP A 381 -9.55 10.42 31.32
N GLU A 382 -9.15 11.40 30.50
CA GLU A 382 -9.87 11.81 29.31
C GLU A 382 -9.83 10.74 28.22
N GLN A 383 -8.69 10.07 28.01
CA GLN A 383 -8.61 8.94 27.08
C GLN A 383 -9.50 7.78 27.55
N LEU A 384 -9.50 7.48 28.85
CA LEU A 384 -10.40 6.48 29.43
C LEU A 384 -11.87 6.84 29.24
N ARG A 385 -12.21 8.12 29.42
CA ARG A 385 -13.57 8.65 29.16
C ARG A 385 -13.97 8.47 27.70
N ASN A 386 -13.10 8.81 26.74
CA ASN A 386 -13.39 8.67 25.32
C ASN A 386 -13.68 7.20 24.95
N VAL A 387 -12.84 6.27 25.39
CA VAL A 387 -12.99 4.83 25.15
C VAL A 387 -14.32 4.32 25.73
N ARG A 388 -14.66 4.72 26.96
CA ARG A 388 -15.92 4.34 27.61
C ARG A 388 -17.14 4.90 26.87
N LEU A 389 -17.11 6.17 26.50
CA LEU A 389 -18.21 6.80 25.77
C LEU A 389 -18.41 6.17 24.40
N ALA A 390 -17.33 5.94 23.65
CA ALA A 390 -17.41 5.27 22.35
C ALA A 390 -18.03 3.86 22.45
N SER A 391 -17.62 3.07 23.45
CA SER A 391 -18.21 1.76 23.76
C SER A 391 -19.72 1.85 24.02
N GLN A 392 -20.14 2.74 24.93
CA GLN A 392 -21.54 2.91 25.31
C GLN A 392 -22.40 3.43 24.15
N MET A 393 -21.90 4.40 23.39
CA MET A 393 -22.57 4.96 22.22
C MET A 393 -22.75 3.93 21.11
N GLY A 394 -21.70 3.14 20.82
CA GLY A 394 -21.76 2.05 19.86
C GLY A 394 -22.77 0.98 20.28
N ALA A 395 -22.75 0.56 21.54
CA ALA A 395 -23.73 -0.38 22.06
C ALA A 395 -25.17 0.16 21.99
N ALA A 396 -25.38 1.42 22.36
CA ALA A 396 -26.67 2.09 22.25
C ALA A 396 -27.17 2.11 20.79
N LEU A 397 -26.29 2.45 19.84
CA LEU A 397 -26.60 2.51 18.41
C LEU A 397 -27.17 1.18 17.90
N PHE A 398 -26.53 0.05 18.23
CA PHE A 398 -26.98 -1.27 17.80
C PHE A 398 -28.15 -1.83 18.63
N ARG A 399 -28.31 -1.43 19.90
CA ARG A 399 -29.54 -1.72 20.67
C ARG A 399 -30.75 -1.06 20.02
N VAL A 400 -30.65 0.20 19.62
CA VAL A 400 -31.74 0.93 18.96
C VAL A 400 -32.03 0.36 17.57
N ALA A 401 -31.00 0.01 16.81
CA ALA A 401 -31.16 -0.57 15.46
C ALA A 401 -31.83 -1.95 15.47
N ARG A 402 -31.60 -2.73 16.54
CA ARG A 402 -32.15 -4.09 16.70
C ARG A 402 -33.62 -4.09 17.16
N ALA A 403 -34.06 -3.06 17.88
CA ALA A 403 -35.43 -2.99 18.37
C ALA A 403 -36.46 -2.89 17.23
N GLU A 404 -37.70 -3.26 17.55
CA GLU A 404 -38.82 -3.17 16.62
C GLU A 404 -38.99 -1.74 16.08
N PRO A 405 -39.05 -1.52 14.76
CA PRO A 405 -39.13 -0.19 14.18
C PRO A 405 -40.24 0.67 14.80
N GLY A 406 -39.88 1.87 15.24
CA GLY A 406 -40.80 2.81 15.88
C GLY A 406 -41.00 2.63 17.38
N ALA A 407 -40.50 1.54 18.00
CA ALA A 407 -40.52 1.37 19.45
C ALA A 407 -39.58 2.35 20.15
N GLU A 408 -39.88 2.71 21.41
CA GLU A 408 -38.95 3.46 22.24
C GLU A 408 -37.95 2.53 22.90
N VAL A 409 -36.67 2.89 22.82
CA VAL A 409 -35.54 2.15 23.37
C VAL A 409 -34.82 3.03 24.37
N GLU A 410 -34.73 2.57 25.61
CA GLU A 410 -33.95 3.23 26.65
C GLU A 410 -32.50 2.72 26.61
N VAL A 411 -31.55 3.64 26.63
CA VAL A 411 -30.11 3.36 26.66
C VAL A 411 -29.44 4.23 27.72
N VAL A 412 -28.32 3.78 28.27
CA VAL A 412 -27.56 4.54 29.27
C VAL A 412 -26.21 4.95 28.67
N ILE A 413 -25.93 6.25 28.64
CA ILE A 413 -24.66 6.81 28.16
C ILE A 413 -24.14 7.77 29.23
N ASP A 414 -22.90 7.57 29.67
CA ASP A 414 -22.26 8.31 30.77
C ASP A 414 -23.14 8.38 32.05
N GLY A 415 -23.84 7.28 32.35
CA GLY A 415 -24.75 7.18 33.48
C GLY A 415 -26.09 7.91 33.31
N ARG A 416 -26.36 8.50 32.13
CA ARG A 416 -27.62 9.18 31.82
C ARG A 416 -28.55 8.28 31.01
N PRO A 417 -29.81 8.06 31.45
CA PRO A 417 -30.80 7.37 30.64
C PRO A 417 -31.27 8.28 29.50
N LEU A 418 -31.19 7.79 28.27
CA LEU A 418 -31.63 8.45 27.05
C LEU A 418 -32.66 7.55 26.35
N ARG A 419 -33.66 8.16 25.70
CA ARG A 419 -34.67 7.44 24.93
C ARG A 419 -34.50 7.73 23.45
N TYR A 420 -34.44 6.68 22.65
CA TYR A 420 -34.38 6.78 21.19
C TYR A 420 -35.53 6.00 20.57
N ARG A 421 -36.04 6.53 19.47
CA ARG A 421 -36.98 5.77 18.63
C ARG A 421 -36.20 4.79 17.76
N ALA A 422 -36.62 3.52 17.76
CA ALA A 422 -36.03 2.47 16.97
C ALA A 422 -36.14 2.79 15.47
N GLN A 423 -34.99 2.85 14.81
CA GLN A 423 -34.86 3.03 13.37
C GLN A 423 -33.58 2.36 12.91
N ARG A 424 -33.57 1.94 11.64
CA ARG A 424 -32.36 1.49 10.94
C ARG A 424 -31.81 2.66 10.12
N GLY A 425 -30.50 2.80 10.03
CA GLY A 425 -29.89 3.89 9.26
C GLY A 425 -28.42 3.65 8.93
N GLU A 426 -27.85 4.51 8.09
CA GLU A 426 -26.47 4.36 7.57
C GLU A 426 -25.41 4.26 8.68
N LYS A 427 -25.65 4.87 9.86
CA LYS A 427 -24.75 4.78 11.01
C LYS A 427 -24.75 3.43 11.73
N THR A 428 -25.53 2.45 11.27
CA THR A 428 -25.59 1.09 11.84
C THR A 428 -25.02 0.03 10.89
N GLY A 429 -24.27 0.44 9.86
CA GLY A 429 -23.62 -0.44 8.89
C GLY A 429 -22.32 -1.10 9.37
N PRO A 430 -21.61 -1.81 8.48
CA PRO A 430 -20.44 -2.62 8.84
C PRO A 430 -19.28 -1.85 9.48
N GLY A 431 -18.96 -0.66 8.98
CA GLY A 431 -17.90 0.19 9.54
C GLY A 431 -18.18 0.60 10.99
N PRO A 432 -19.31 1.26 11.30
CA PRO A 432 -19.70 1.56 12.67
C PRO A 432 -19.79 0.34 13.59
N TRP A 433 -20.24 -0.82 13.09
CA TRP A 433 -20.24 -2.08 13.86
C TRP A 433 -18.83 -2.47 14.28
N HIS A 434 -17.87 -2.39 13.36
CA HIS A 434 -16.47 -2.72 13.60
C HIS A 434 -15.86 -1.80 14.66
N THR A 435 -16.00 -0.47 14.49
CA THR A 435 -15.53 0.51 15.50
C THR A 435 -16.15 0.26 16.88
N ALA A 436 -17.47 0.07 16.95
CA ALA A 436 -18.16 -0.20 18.22
C ALA A 436 -17.66 -1.50 18.87
N THR A 437 -17.40 -2.54 18.06
CA THR A 437 -16.89 -3.83 18.54
C THR A 437 -15.48 -3.67 19.10
N ALA A 438 -14.62 -2.92 18.42
CA ALA A 438 -13.28 -2.64 18.91
C ALA A 438 -13.31 -1.95 20.28
N PHE A 439 -14.13 -0.90 20.46
CA PHE A 439 -14.26 -0.23 21.76
C PHE A 439 -14.85 -1.12 22.85
N ALA A 440 -15.85 -1.95 22.53
CA ALA A 440 -16.42 -2.90 23.49
C ALA A 440 -15.39 -3.97 23.92
N LEU A 441 -14.51 -4.39 23.02
CA LEU A 441 -13.38 -5.28 23.35
C LEU A 441 -12.30 -4.56 24.15
N ILE A 442 -12.04 -3.27 23.90
CA ILE A 442 -11.09 -2.48 24.70
C ILE A 442 -11.62 -2.26 26.12
N THR A 443 -12.91 -1.96 26.30
CA THR A 443 -13.51 -1.78 27.65
C THR A 443 -13.76 -3.11 28.36
N GLY A 444 -14.03 -4.18 27.61
CA GLY A 444 -14.44 -5.47 28.16
C GLY A 444 -15.87 -5.50 28.68
N SER A 445 -16.66 -4.46 28.38
CA SER A 445 -18.06 -4.38 28.81
C SER A 445 -18.91 -5.41 28.06
N ARG A 446 -19.28 -6.49 28.75
CA ARG A 446 -20.18 -7.52 28.20
C ARG A 446 -21.52 -6.94 27.78
N GLU A 447 -22.03 -5.97 28.54
CA GLU A 447 -23.28 -5.28 28.22
C GLU A 447 -23.17 -4.53 26.89
N ASP A 448 -22.03 -3.89 26.63
CA ASP A 448 -21.81 -3.13 25.40
C ASP A 448 -21.50 -4.03 24.20
N LEU A 449 -20.81 -5.16 24.43
CA LEU A 449 -20.50 -6.13 23.39
C LEU A 449 -21.74 -6.92 22.93
N ALA A 450 -22.66 -7.24 23.85
CA ALA A 450 -23.85 -8.06 23.58
C ALA A 450 -24.68 -7.62 22.36
N PRO A 451 -25.10 -6.34 22.20
CA PRO A 451 -25.87 -5.92 21.03
C PRO A 451 -25.11 -6.12 19.72
N LEU A 452 -23.79 -5.95 19.71
CA LEU A 452 -22.94 -6.07 18.52
C LEU A 452 -22.82 -7.52 18.06
N VAL A 453 -22.67 -8.46 19.01
CA VAL A 453 -22.67 -9.90 18.74
C VAL A 453 -24.03 -10.36 18.19
N LEU A 454 -25.12 -9.79 18.68
CA LEU A 454 -26.47 -10.17 18.27
C LEU A 454 -26.89 -9.61 16.90
N THR A 455 -26.28 -8.53 16.44
CA THR A 455 -26.56 -7.95 15.12
C THR A 455 -25.60 -8.45 14.06
N GLY A 456 -24.28 -8.49 14.35
CA GLY A 456 -23.24 -8.70 13.35
C GLY A 456 -23.04 -7.51 12.40
N PRO A 457 -22.01 -7.56 11.53
CA PRO A 457 -21.62 -6.46 10.66
C PRO A 457 -22.63 -6.14 9.56
N THR A 458 -23.36 -7.14 9.07
CA THR A 458 -24.24 -7.04 7.89
C THR A 458 -25.72 -6.87 8.25
N TYR A 459 -26.05 -6.62 9.52
CA TYR A 459 -27.42 -6.56 10.02
C TYR A 459 -28.31 -5.56 9.27
N THR A 460 -27.75 -4.39 8.95
CA THR A 460 -28.51 -3.27 8.36
C THR A 460 -28.22 -3.03 6.89
N ALA A 461 -27.08 -3.52 6.39
CA ALA A 461 -26.64 -3.39 5.00
C ALA A 461 -25.58 -4.46 4.68
N PRO A 462 -25.48 -4.90 3.41
CA PRO A 462 -24.36 -5.74 2.98
C PRO A 462 -23.02 -5.00 3.11
N ASP A 463 -21.93 -5.75 3.29
CA ASP A 463 -20.58 -5.19 3.33
C ASP A 463 -19.88 -5.37 1.98
N GLY A 464 -19.85 -4.30 1.18
CA GLY A 464 -19.13 -4.27 -0.10
C GLY A 464 -17.67 -3.83 0.03
N SER A 465 -17.16 -3.62 1.24
CA SER A 465 -15.78 -3.16 1.45
C SER A 465 -14.79 -4.32 1.44
N ALA A 466 -13.51 -4.02 1.24
CA ALA A 466 -12.45 -5.00 1.36
C ALA A 466 -12.33 -5.61 2.76
N PHE A 467 -12.92 -4.99 3.79
CA PHE A 467 -12.83 -5.41 5.19
C PHE A 467 -13.93 -6.41 5.56
N SER A 468 -14.88 -6.69 4.66
CA SER A 468 -16.01 -7.60 4.85
C SER A 468 -15.59 -8.94 5.46
N ALA A 469 -14.63 -9.63 4.84
CA ALA A 469 -14.15 -10.93 5.31
C ALA A 469 -13.55 -10.88 6.73
N TYR A 470 -12.83 -9.80 7.09
CA TYR A 470 -12.31 -9.63 8.45
C TYR A 470 -13.43 -9.41 9.47
N ARG A 471 -14.44 -8.59 9.15
CA ARG A 471 -15.58 -8.34 10.04
C ARG A 471 -16.41 -9.59 10.25
N GLU A 472 -16.61 -10.39 9.21
CA GLU A 472 -17.24 -11.70 9.29
C GLU A 472 -16.43 -12.66 10.18
N ALA A 473 -15.11 -12.72 10.02
CA ALA A 473 -14.24 -13.52 10.88
C ALA A 473 -14.28 -13.07 12.35
N LEU A 474 -14.31 -11.76 12.61
CA LEU A 474 -14.41 -11.23 13.95
C LEU A 474 -15.77 -11.59 14.59
N HIS A 475 -16.86 -11.49 13.83
CA HIS A 475 -18.20 -11.86 14.30
C HIS A 475 -18.34 -13.36 14.54
N ALA A 476 -17.82 -14.18 13.62
CA ALA A 476 -17.72 -15.63 13.75
C ALA A 476 -16.97 -16.02 15.04
N TYR A 477 -15.80 -15.42 15.28
CA TYR A 477 -15.03 -15.60 16.51
C TYR A 477 -15.83 -15.25 17.77
N LEU A 478 -16.53 -14.11 17.79
CA LEU A 478 -17.30 -13.66 18.96
C LEU A 478 -18.55 -14.50 19.22
N THR A 479 -19.13 -15.11 18.19
CA THR A 479 -20.30 -15.99 18.30
C THR A 479 -19.92 -17.46 18.51
N GLY A 480 -18.65 -17.83 18.29
CA GLY A 480 -18.17 -19.21 18.31
C GLY A 480 -18.70 -20.06 17.16
N THR A 481 -19.06 -19.45 16.02
CA THR A 481 -19.66 -20.14 14.87
C THR A 481 -18.73 -20.06 13.66
N ASP A 482 -18.34 -21.20 13.08
CA ASP A 482 -17.54 -21.31 11.85
C ASP A 482 -16.25 -20.46 11.82
N CYS A 483 -15.62 -20.26 12.98
CA CYS A 483 -14.52 -19.31 13.18
C CYS A 483 -13.30 -19.56 12.28
N GLU A 484 -12.89 -20.83 12.11
CA GLU A 484 -11.72 -21.19 11.30
C GLU A 484 -11.93 -20.85 9.82
N ALA A 485 -13.06 -21.26 9.24
CA ALA A 485 -13.36 -21.01 7.84
C ALA A 485 -13.47 -19.51 7.53
N ALA A 486 -14.08 -18.74 8.45
CA ALA A 486 -14.16 -17.28 8.33
C ALA A 486 -12.77 -16.63 8.43
N ALA A 487 -11.92 -17.08 9.36
CA ALA A 487 -10.54 -16.60 9.48
C ALA A 487 -9.72 -16.90 8.23
N GLU A 488 -9.83 -18.09 7.64
CA GLU A 488 -9.16 -18.42 6.38
C GLU A 488 -9.61 -17.52 5.22
N GLN A 489 -10.90 -17.18 5.16
CA GLN A 489 -11.41 -16.25 4.17
C GLN A 489 -10.86 -14.82 4.38
N ALA A 490 -10.78 -14.36 5.63
CA ALA A 490 -10.16 -13.08 5.97
C ALA A 490 -8.68 -13.03 5.55
N LEU A 491 -7.92 -14.10 5.79
CA LEU A 491 -6.52 -14.23 5.38
C LEU A 491 -6.36 -14.15 3.85
N ARG A 492 -7.19 -14.90 3.10
CA ARG A 492 -7.17 -14.84 1.63
C ARG A 492 -7.51 -13.45 1.10
N GLN A 493 -8.45 -12.76 1.73
CA GLN A 493 -8.85 -11.42 1.31
C GLN A 493 -7.77 -10.38 1.65
N ALA A 494 -7.11 -10.48 2.80
CA ALA A 494 -5.99 -9.62 3.18
C ALA A 494 -4.82 -9.75 2.19
N GLU A 495 -4.49 -10.98 1.77
CA GLU A 495 -3.43 -11.21 0.77
C GLU A 495 -3.79 -10.57 -0.59
N LYS A 496 -5.03 -10.74 -1.05
CA LYS A 496 -5.51 -10.10 -2.29
C LYS A 496 -5.47 -8.58 -2.24
N ALA A 497 -5.67 -8.00 -1.05
CA ALA A 497 -5.75 -6.57 -0.82
C ALA A 497 -4.40 -5.90 -0.49
N ARG A 498 -3.30 -6.67 -0.45
CA ARG A 498 -1.97 -6.21 0.00
C ARG A 498 -1.47 -4.95 -0.72
N ASP A 499 -1.82 -4.78 -1.99
CA ASP A 499 -1.40 -3.65 -2.83
C ASP A 499 -2.51 -2.62 -3.11
N TRP A 500 -3.64 -2.65 -2.37
CA TRP A 500 -4.78 -1.75 -2.64
C TRP A 500 -4.63 -0.35 -2.00
N GLY A 501 -3.55 -0.10 -1.25
CA GLY A 501 -3.18 1.25 -0.79
C GLY A 501 -3.70 1.67 0.59
N TRP A 502 -4.41 0.80 1.31
CA TRP A 502 -4.88 1.05 2.67
C TRP A 502 -4.39 -0.01 3.67
N ALA A 503 -4.35 0.35 4.95
CA ALA A 503 -4.09 -0.58 6.03
C ALA A 503 -5.28 -1.56 6.18
N MET A 504 -5.07 -2.83 5.84
CA MET A 504 -6.03 -3.89 6.10
C MET A 504 -6.05 -4.23 7.60
N PRO A 505 -7.23 -4.52 8.19
CA PRO A 505 -7.31 -5.02 9.56
C PRO A 505 -6.47 -6.30 9.75
N PRO A 506 -5.93 -6.56 10.95
CA PRO A 506 -4.90 -7.56 11.17
C PRO A 506 -5.48 -8.99 11.20
N ALA A 507 -5.82 -9.54 10.03
CA ALA A 507 -6.41 -10.87 9.88
C ALA A 507 -5.53 -12.00 10.45
N VAL A 508 -4.21 -11.89 10.32
CA VAL A 508 -3.26 -12.84 10.92
C VAL A 508 -3.38 -12.82 12.45
N LEU A 509 -3.43 -11.63 13.07
CA LEU A 509 -3.59 -11.49 14.52
C LEU A 509 -4.92 -12.08 15.02
N LEU A 510 -6.03 -11.77 14.34
CA LEU A 510 -7.34 -12.33 14.67
C LEU A 510 -7.34 -13.86 14.55
N SER A 511 -6.69 -14.42 13.54
CA SER A 511 -6.64 -15.88 13.36
C SER A 511 -5.94 -16.61 14.52
N GLN A 512 -5.02 -15.95 15.24
CA GLN A 512 -4.36 -16.56 16.40
C GLN A 512 -5.29 -16.66 17.61
N LEU A 513 -6.28 -15.76 17.72
CA LEU A 513 -7.34 -15.88 18.73
C LEU A 513 -8.30 -17.04 18.43
N VAL A 514 -8.55 -17.30 17.13
CA VAL A 514 -9.34 -18.45 16.68
C VAL A 514 -8.62 -19.75 17.01
N GLU A 515 -7.33 -19.84 16.71
CA GLU A 515 -6.48 -20.99 17.03
C GLU A 515 -6.30 -21.19 18.54
N GLY A 516 -6.26 -20.09 19.30
CA GLY A 516 -6.02 -20.14 20.74
C GLY A 516 -4.54 -20.24 21.14
N ASP A 517 -3.63 -19.80 20.26
CA ASP A 517 -2.17 -19.84 20.49
C ASP A 517 -1.62 -18.47 20.93
N GLU A 518 -1.27 -18.36 22.21
CA GLU A 518 -0.71 -17.14 22.81
C GLU A 518 0.67 -16.76 22.26
N GLU A 519 1.53 -17.74 21.94
CA GLU A 519 2.86 -17.46 21.38
C GLU A 519 2.71 -16.87 19.99
N SER A 520 1.91 -17.52 19.14
CA SER A 520 1.61 -17.04 17.79
C SER A 520 0.88 -15.69 17.82
N PHE A 521 -0.01 -15.44 18.78
CA PHE A 521 -0.67 -14.15 18.93
C PHE A 521 0.33 -13.01 19.17
N ASN A 522 1.32 -13.20 20.05
CA ASN A 522 2.33 -12.19 20.32
C ASN A 522 3.24 -11.92 19.11
N LEU A 523 3.60 -12.96 18.35
CA LEU A 523 4.34 -12.81 17.09
C LEU A 523 3.55 -12.02 16.05
N ALA A 524 2.28 -12.37 15.85
CA ALA A 524 1.39 -11.69 14.91
C ALA A 524 1.07 -10.25 15.34
N LEU A 525 1.03 -9.97 16.65
CA LEU A 525 0.79 -8.63 17.19
C LEU A 525 1.97 -7.71 16.86
N ALA A 526 3.21 -8.19 16.99
CA ALA A 526 4.38 -7.42 16.58
C ALA A 526 4.37 -7.12 15.07
N ASP A 527 4.05 -8.11 14.23
CA ASP A 527 3.92 -7.91 12.77
C ASP A 527 2.82 -6.90 12.41
N ALA A 528 1.66 -6.97 13.07
CA ALA A 528 0.55 -6.05 12.83
C ALA A 528 0.94 -4.60 13.15
N LEU A 529 1.60 -4.36 14.29
CA LEU A 529 2.06 -3.03 14.68
C LEU A 529 3.19 -2.50 13.77
N GLU A 530 4.09 -3.36 13.31
CA GLU A 530 5.12 -2.98 12.34
C GLU A 530 4.52 -2.62 10.97
N ALA A 531 3.51 -3.36 10.51
CA ALA A 531 2.77 -3.06 9.29
C ALA A 531 1.99 -1.74 9.41
N HIS A 532 1.33 -1.51 10.55
CA HIS A 532 0.67 -0.26 10.87
C HIS A 532 1.65 0.92 10.82
N ARG A 533 2.80 0.81 11.49
CA ARG A 533 3.86 1.82 11.45
C ARG A 533 4.34 2.09 10.02
N ALA A 534 4.61 1.04 9.24
CA ALA A 534 5.07 1.19 7.87
C ALA A 534 4.04 1.91 6.99
N HIS A 535 2.74 1.65 7.18
CA HIS A 535 1.68 2.32 6.44
C HIS A 535 1.63 3.83 6.71
N TYR A 536 1.69 4.22 7.99
CA TYR A 536 1.56 5.63 8.41
C TYR A 536 2.86 6.44 8.34
N GLN A 537 4.02 5.80 8.09
CA GLN A 537 5.28 6.50 7.81
C GLN A 537 5.39 7.05 6.39
N VAL A 538 4.39 6.79 5.54
CA VAL A 538 4.38 7.20 4.13
C VAL A 538 3.66 8.53 3.96
N ALA A 539 4.25 9.44 3.19
CA ALA A 539 3.65 10.73 2.82
C ALA A 539 3.13 11.53 4.04
N ASP A 540 1.92 12.11 3.92
CA ASP A 540 1.22 12.85 4.97
C ASP A 540 0.33 11.96 5.85
N ARG A 541 0.39 10.62 5.71
CA ARG A 541 -0.43 9.71 6.52
C ARG A 541 -0.12 9.82 8.01
N ALA A 542 1.10 10.22 8.34
CA ALA A 542 1.52 10.51 9.71
C ALA A 542 0.75 11.67 10.36
N ASP A 543 -0.08 12.41 9.63
CA ASP A 543 -1.00 13.45 10.14
C ASP A 543 -2.40 12.90 10.47
N ASP A 544 -2.72 11.68 10.04
CA ASP A 544 -3.98 11.01 10.34
C ASP A 544 -4.00 10.51 11.80
N PRO A 545 -5.06 10.76 12.59
CA PRO A 545 -5.17 10.27 13.97
C PRO A 545 -4.94 8.75 14.08
N ASP A 546 -5.32 7.98 13.07
CA ASP A 546 -5.17 6.54 13.06
C ASP A 546 -3.70 6.11 13.17
N ALA A 547 -2.75 6.97 12.75
CA ALA A 547 -1.33 6.73 12.90
C ALA A 547 -0.86 6.56 14.34
N ALA A 548 -1.61 7.06 15.34
CA ALA A 548 -1.20 6.95 16.73
C ALA A 548 -1.57 5.61 17.37
N VAL A 549 -2.66 4.97 16.93
CA VAL A 549 -3.21 3.76 17.56
C VAL A 549 -3.79 2.85 16.50
N ASP A 550 -3.26 1.63 16.42
CA ASP A 550 -3.94 0.52 15.77
C ASP A 550 -5.10 0.05 16.66
N LEU A 551 -6.31 0.53 16.34
CA LEU A 551 -7.50 0.27 17.16
C LEU A 551 -7.85 -1.22 17.20
N ASP A 552 -7.64 -1.93 16.10
CA ASP A 552 -7.89 -3.37 16.00
C ASP A 552 -6.88 -4.16 16.84
N ALA A 553 -5.58 -3.89 16.66
CA ALA A 553 -4.54 -4.56 17.45
C ALA A 553 -4.72 -4.31 18.95
N LEU A 554 -5.06 -3.08 19.36
CA LEU A 554 -5.35 -2.75 20.76
C LEU A 554 -6.58 -3.51 21.28
N ALA A 555 -7.67 -3.55 20.50
CA ALA A 555 -8.88 -4.28 20.88
C ALA A 555 -8.63 -5.78 21.07
N LEU A 556 -7.91 -6.40 20.13
CA LEU A 556 -7.58 -7.83 20.21
C LEU A 556 -6.61 -8.12 21.35
N ALA A 557 -5.62 -7.25 21.61
CA ALA A 557 -4.68 -7.42 22.73
C ALA A 557 -5.37 -7.28 24.10
N CYS A 558 -6.26 -6.28 24.27
CA CYS A 558 -7.08 -6.15 25.47
C CYS A 558 -7.99 -7.38 25.66
N HIS A 559 -8.59 -7.89 24.59
CA HIS A 559 -9.41 -9.09 24.66
C HIS A 559 -8.61 -10.35 25.04
N ALA A 560 -7.45 -10.55 24.43
CA ALA A 560 -6.52 -11.63 24.76
C ALA A 560 -6.12 -11.62 26.24
N ARG A 561 -5.81 -10.43 26.79
CA ARG A 561 -5.52 -10.29 28.22
C ARG A 561 -6.67 -10.70 29.12
N ARG A 562 -7.91 -10.34 28.79
CA ARG A 562 -9.08 -10.76 29.58
C ARG A 562 -9.33 -12.27 29.53
N ARG A 563 -8.81 -12.95 28.51
CA ARG A 563 -8.78 -14.42 28.42
C ARG A 563 -7.63 -15.05 29.23
N GLY A 564 -6.76 -14.24 29.84
CA GLY A 564 -5.64 -14.70 30.66
C GLY A 564 -4.30 -14.77 29.93
N TRP A 565 -4.19 -14.28 28.69
CA TRP A 565 -2.93 -14.30 27.95
C TRP A 565 -2.00 -13.17 28.36
N GLU A 566 -0.69 -13.44 28.36
CA GLU A 566 0.33 -12.42 28.55
C GLU A 566 0.62 -11.71 27.22
N ILE A 567 0.56 -10.37 27.24
CA ILE A 567 0.96 -9.55 26.09
C ILE A 567 2.41 -9.14 26.27
N ARG A 568 3.28 -9.77 25.49
CA ARG A 568 4.73 -9.65 25.47
C ARG A 568 5.21 -8.80 24.29
N VAL A 569 4.43 -7.80 23.91
CA VAL A 569 4.81 -6.78 22.93
C VAL A 569 4.79 -5.42 23.62
N ASP A 570 5.94 -4.73 23.61
CA ASP A 570 6.08 -3.38 24.15
C ASP A 570 5.99 -2.36 23.01
N SER A 571 4.93 -1.55 23.03
CA SER A 571 4.70 -0.54 22.00
C SER A 571 3.78 0.57 22.48
N ALA A 572 4.09 1.81 22.11
CA ALA A 572 3.22 2.94 22.39
C ALA A 572 1.92 2.94 21.55
N TYR A 573 1.83 2.10 20.50
CA TYR A 573 0.56 1.80 19.82
C TYR A 573 -0.44 1.07 20.72
N LEU A 574 0.03 0.45 21.81
CA LEU A 574 -0.77 -0.24 22.81
C LEU A 574 -0.68 0.52 24.15
N PRO A 575 -1.50 1.56 24.39
CA PRO A 575 -1.35 2.40 25.58
C PRO A 575 -1.36 1.58 26.87
N LYS A 576 -0.23 1.59 27.59
CA LYS A 576 0.04 0.65 28.68
C LYS A 576 -1.04 0.63 29.76
N GLY A 577 -1.60 1.80 30.11
CA GLY A 577 -2.68 1.89 31.10
C GLY A 577 -3.98 1.19 30.67
N LEU A 578 -4.35 1.26 29.39
CA LEU A 578 -5.53 0.56 28.85
C LEU A 578 -5.29 -0.94 28.82
N LEU A 579 -4.11 -1.35 28.35
CA LEU A 579 -3.75 -2.76 28.31
C LEU A 579 -3.72 -3.34 29.73
N GLN A 580 -3.16 -2.62 30.71
CA GLN A 580 -3.13 -3.01 32.12
C GLN A 580 -4.51 -3.14 32.75
N ALA A 581 -5.45 -2.25 32.43
CA ALA A 581 -6.83 -2.31 32.91
C ALA A 581 -7.65 -3.49 32.34
N ALA A 582 -7.17 -4.15 31.29
CA ALA A 582 -7.76 -5.37 30.76
C ALA A 582 -7.36 -6.58 31.63
N GLU A 583 -7.94 -6.68 32.83
CA GLU A 583 -7.71 -7.80 33.75
C GLU A 583 -8.51 -9.06 33.33
N PRO A 584 -7.98 -10.27 33.60
CA PRO A 584 -8.71 -11.53 33.39
C PRO A 584 -10.08 -11.55 34.09
N PHE A 585 -11.06 -12.25 33.48
CA PHE A 585 -12.42 -12.39 34.03
C PHE A 585 -12.49 -13.19 35.34
#